data_AF-A0A0L6UT96-F1
#
_entry.id   AF-A0A0L6UT96-F1
#
_cell.length_a   1.000
_cell.length_b   1.000
_cell.length_c   1.000
_cell.angle_alpha   90.00
_cell.angle_beta   90.00
_cell.angle_gamma   90.00
#
_symmetry.space_group_name_H-M   'P 1'
#
loop_
_entity.id
_entity.type
_entity.pdbx_description
1 polymer ?
#
loop_
_entity_poly.entity_id
_entity_poly.type
_entity_poly.pdbx_seq_one_letter_code
_entity_poly.pdbx_strand_id
1 'polypeptide(L)'
;MQNILQHQNDVIANLTAQRSNYPIHSSNPFANDIKRQFLKSPLKFYKEVNPRKPILSFDGSNYVEWETAIDRTLQHAFVLEKTFLNDEQDRFLGLDLLENKAVAALMRSRRHKIILVEKMLRFALDNLPASESWLARFCSIMSDVERAKLTIDEFGGLFLQALAKAPPGVDAKNFEYSVSQPLDDLTTTPMFGQVMTIIQSALSKVSKASSTARPWDPYHPTLRCPLM
;
A
#
# COMPACT_ATOMS: atom_id res chain seq x y z
N MET A 1 -43.66 -12.65 -2.28
CA MET A 1 -42.82 -11.57 -1.72
C MET A 1 -42.60 -11.70 -0.21
N GLN A 2 -43.59 -12.08 0.61
CA GLN A 2 -43.43 -12.24 2.08
C GLN A 2 -42.26 -13.15 2.50
N ASN A 3 -42.09 -14.30 1.84
CA ASN A 3 -41.02 -15.28 2.14
C ASN A 3 -39.60 -14.75 1.88
N ILE A 4 -39.43 -13.81 0.95
CA ILE A 4 -38.10 -13.26 0.63
C ILE A 4 -37.67 -12.24 1.68
N LEU A 5 -38.59 -11.39 2.12
CA LEU A 5 -38.36 -10.44 3.22
C LEU A 5 -38.10 -11.16 4.54
N GLN A 6 -38.86 -12.23 4.83
CA GLN A 6 -38.63 -13.02 6.02
C GLN A 6 -37.26 -13.71 5.99
N HIS A 7 -36.90 -14.32 4.84
CA HIS A 7 -35.59 -14.94 4.66
C HIS A 7 -34.45 -13.93 4.83
N GLN A 8 -34.58 -12.71 4.31
CA GLN A 8 -33.57 -11.67 4.52
C GLN A 8 -33.48 -11.24 5.99
N ASN A 9 -34.60 -11.10 6.68
CA ASN A 9 -34.62 -10.76 8.11
C ASN A 9 -33.98 -11.88 8.95
N ASP A 10 -34.23 -13.14 8.62
CA ASP A 10 -33.65 -14.28 9.33
C ASP A 10 -32.13 -14.36 9.09
N VAL A 11 -31.67 -14.06 7.86
CA VAL A 11 -30.24 -13.95 7.54
C VAL A 11 -29.58 -12.80 8.32
N ILE A 12 -30.21 -11.64 8.38
CA ILE A 12 -29.72 -10.49 9.16
C ILE A 12 -29.69 -10.82 10.65
N ALA A 13 -30.73 -11.45 11.19
CA ALA A 13 -30.80 -11.84 12.58
C ALA A 13 -29.70 -12.86 12.93
N ASN A 14 -29.45 -13.84 12.06
CA ASN A 14 -28.36 -14.80 12.25
C ASN A 14 -26.97 -14.15 12.19
N LEU A 15 -26.73 -13.23 11.24
CA LEU A 15 -25.48 -12.47 11.17
C LEU A 15 -25.28 -11.59 12.41
N THR A 16 -26.38 -11.02 12.94
CA THR A 16 -26.33 -10.18 14.15
C THR A 16 -26.09 -11.04 15.41
N ALA A 17 -26.69 -12.23 15.50
CA ALA A 17 -26.48 -13.18 16.60
C ALA A 17 -25.07 -13.80 16.61
N GLN A 18 -24.48 -14.04 15.43
CA GLN A 18 -23.07 -14.42 15.32
C GLN A 18 -22.14 -13.32 15.83
N ARG A 19 -22.51 -12.04 15.64
CA ARG A 19 -21.76 -10.88 16.14
C ARG A 19 -21.74 -10.76 17.67
N SER A 20 -22.74 -11.29 18.36
CA SER A 20 -22.81 -11.28 19.84
C SER A 20 -22.04 -12.40 20.54
N ASN A 21 -21.55 -13.41 19.81
CA ASN A 21 -20.77 -14.52 20.38
C ASN A 21 -19.25 -14.29 20.38
N TYR A 22 -18.78 -13.13 19.92
CA TYR A 22 -17.37 -12.77 20.04
C TYR A 22 -17.06 -12.43 21.51
N PRO A 23 -15.99 -13.01 22.09
CA PRO A 23 -15.66 -12.77 23.48
C PRO A 23 -15.47 -11.28 23.71
N ILE A 24 -16.29 -10.71 24.60
CA ILE A 24 -16.12 -9.34 25.09
C ILE A 24 -14.69 -9.24 25.61
N HIS A 25 -13.87 -8.46 24.91
CA HIS A 25 -12.47 -8.28 25.24
C HIS A 25 -12.32 -7.92 26.72
N SER A 26 -11.67 -8.78 27.50
CA SER A 26 -11.15 -8.42 28.81
C SER A 26 -10.32 -7.15 28.64
N SER A 27 -10.70 -6.09 29.36
CA SER A 27 -10.11 -4.75 29.22
C SER A 27 -8.70 -4.72 29.81
N ASN A 28 -7.74 -5.32 29.09
CA ASN A 28 -6.31 -5.15 29.35
C ASN A 28 -5.89 -3.80 28.77
N PRO A 29 -5.47 -2.82 29.60
CA PRO A 29 -5.04 -1.51 29.14
C PRO A 29 -3.92 -1.59 28.09
N PHE A 30 -3.02 -2.55 28.23
CA PHE A 30 -1.90 -2.76 27.31
C PHE A 30 -2.38 -3.24 25.93
N ALA A 31 -3.35 -4.16 25.87
CA ALA A 31 -3.93 -4.62 24.61
C ALA A 31 -4.66 -3.49 23.88
N ASN A 32 -5.35 -2.62 24.63
CA ASN A 32 -6.00 -1.44 24.08
C ASN A 32 -4.99 -0.44 23.51
N ASP A 33 -3.84 -0.25 24.15
CA ASP A 33 -2.79 0.65 23.66
C ASP A 33 -2.13 0.12 22.39
N ILE A 34 -1.81 -1.17 22.32
CA ILE A 34 -1.28 -1.80 21.11
C ILE A 34 -2.27 -1.65 19.94
N LYS A 35 -3.54 -1.99 20.18
CA LYS A 35 -4.60 -1.85 19.19
C LYS A 35 -4.72 -0.41 18.72
N ARG A 36 -4.67 0.58 19.62
CA ARG A 36 -4.71 2.01 19.27
C ARG A 36 -3.52 2.43 18.39
N GLN A 37 -2.32 1.90 18.66
CA GLN A 37 -1.15 2.15 17.80
C GLN A 37 -1.35 1.59 16.39
N PHE A 38 -1.86 0.36 16.28
CA PHE A 38 -2.20 -0.25 15.00
C PHE A 38 -3.25 0.56 14.25
N LEU A 39 -4.37 0.92 14.90
CA LEU A 39 -5.45 1.71 14.28
C LEU A 39 -4.96 3.09 13.80
N LYS A 40 -3.99 3.69 14.49
CA LYS A 40 -3.42 5.00 14.13
C LYS A 40 -2.57 4.91 12.86
N SER A 41 -1.79 3.85 12.69
CA SER A 41 -0.96 3.67 11.50
C SER A 41 -0.64 2.18 11.26
N PRO A 42 -1.49 1.45 10.52
CA PRO A 42 -1.34 0.00 10.30
C PRO A 42 -0.01 -0.36 9.63
N LEU A 43 0.42 0.46 8.67
CA LEU A 43 1.68 0.23 7.92
C LEU A 43 2.92 0.51 8.76
N LYS A 44 2.88 1.54 9.62
CA LYS A 44 3.99 1.82 10.55
C LYS A 44 4.10 0.68 11.57
N PHE A 45 2.98 0.28 12.15
CA PHE A 45 2.91 -0.82 13.10
C PHE A 45 3.43 -2.13 12.49
N TYR A 46 3.04 -2.43 11.24
CA TYR A 46 3.58 -3.57 10.49
C TYR A 46 5.11 -3.56 10.38
N LYS A 47 5.71 -2.39 10.09
CA LYS A 47 7.17 -2.22 9.97
C LYS A 47 7.88 -2.38 11.32
N GLU A 48 7.22 -2.04 12.43
CA GLU A 48 7.74 -2.20 13.79
C GLU A 48 7.68 -3.67 14.24
N VAL A 49 6.58 -4.36 13.95
CA VAL A 49 6.38 -5.77 14.32
C VAL A 49 7.22 -6.73 13.47
N ASN A 50 7.54 -6.36 12.23
CA ASN A 50 8.27 -7.23 11.31
C ASN A 50 9.62 -6.62 10.92
N PRO A 51 10.74 -7.04 11.55
CA PRO A 51 12.06 -6.50 11.25
C PRO A 51 12.48 -6.65 9.78
N ARG A 52 12.07 -7.75 9.13
CA ARG A 52 12.35 -8.03 7.71
C ARG A 52 11.46 -7.25 6.74
N LYS A 53 10.32 -6.73 7.22
CA LYS A 53 9.37 -5.91 6.44
C LYS A 53 9.08 -6.49 5.04
N PRO A 54 8.74 -7.80 4.93
CA PRO A 54 8.61 -8.42 3.62
C PRO A 54 7.53 -7.71 2.80
N ILE A 55 7.86 -7.36 1.56
CA ILE A 55 6.93 -6.74 0.62
C ILE A 55 6.52 -7.84 -0.36
N LEU A 56 5.21 -8.01 -0.61
CA LEU A 56 4.73 -9.02 -1.54
C LEU A 56 5.36 -8.80 -2.93
N SER A 57 6.17 -9.75 -3.37
CA SER A 57 6.81 -9.77 -4.67
C SER A 57 5.78 -9.82 -5.77
N PHE A 58 6.15 -9.24 -6.90
CA PHE A 58 5.35 -9.20 -8.12
C PHE A 58 4.81 -10.55 -8.57
N ASP A 59 5.66 -11.57 -8.56
CA ASP A 59 5.35 -12.92 -9.03
C ASP A 59 4.69 -13.77 -7.94
N GLY A 60 4.46 -13.19 -6.75
CA GLY A 60 3.93 -13.92 -5.59
C GLY A 60 4.91 -14.94 -5.01
N SER A 61 6.17 -14.98 -5.46
CA SER A 61 7.17 -15.96 -5.02
C SER A 61 7.40 -15.97 -3.51
N ASN A 62 7.17 -14.83 -2.85
CA ASN A 62 7.27 -14.68 -1.40
C ASN A 62 5.92 -14.53 -0.70
N TYR A 63 4.80 -14.96 -1.33
CA TYR A 63 3.46 -14.81 -0.77
C TYR A 63 3.37 -15.32 0.66
N VAL A 64 3.92 -16.51 0.93
CA VAL A 64 3.92 -17.13 2.27
C VAL A 64 4.66 -16.26 3.29
N GLU A 65 5.81 -15.67 2.91
CA GLU A 65 6.58 -14.80 3.80
C GLU A 65 5.82 -13.51 4.10
N TRP A 66 5.22 -12.89 3.09
CA TRP A 66 4.41 -11.69 3.23
C TRP A 66 3.16 -11.94 4.07
N GLU A 67 2.40 -13.01 3.77
CA GLU A 67 1.19 -13.40 4.49
C GLU A 67 1.49 -13.69 5.97
N THR A 68 2.58 -14.41 6.25
CA THR A 68 3.03 -14.68 7.63
C THR A 68 3.32 -13.39 8.39
N ALA A 69 3.91 -12.39 7.74
CA ALA A 69 4.18 -11.09 8.36
C ALA A 69 2.89 -10.28 8.60
N ILE A 70 1.91 -10.36 7.69
CA ILE A 70 0.59 -9.77 7.87
C ILE A 70 -0.12 -10.44 9.05
N ASP A 71 -0.17 -11.77 9.09
CA ASP A 71 -0.78 -12.55 10.16
C ASP A 71 -0.17 -12.20 11.52
N ARG A 72 1.17 -12.21 11.63
CA ARG A 72 1.89 -11.81 12.85
C ARG A 72 1.52 -10.40 13.31
N THR A 73 1.38 -9.47 12.37
CA THR A 73 0.99 -8.08 12.67
C THR A 73 -0.40 -8.03 13.29
N LEU A 74 -1.35 -8.78 12.71
CA LEU A 74 -2.73 -8.84 13.20
C LEU A 74 -2.80 -9.55 14.56
N GLN A 75 -2.07 -10.66 14.72
CA GLN A 75 -1.93 -11.32 16.02
C GLN A 75 -1.41 -10.38 17.09
N HIS A 76 -0.39 -9.58 16.78
CA HIS A 76 0.15 -8.62 17.74
C HIS A 76 -0.84 -7.48 18.03
N ALA A 77 -1.47 -6.93 16.99
CA ALA A 77 -2.44 -5.83 17.11
C ALA A 77 -3.66 -6.19 17.97
N PHE A 78 -4.14 -7.43 17.86
CA PHE A 78 -5.32 -7.94 18.55
C PHE A 78 -5.00 -8.84 19.75
N VAL A 79 -3.72 -9.03 20.07
CA VAL A 79 -3.22 -9.89 21.16
C VAL A 79 -3.81 -11.31 21.06
N LEU A 80 -3.60 -11.95 19.92
CA LEU A 80 -4.12 -13.28 19.61
C LEU A 80 -3.03 -14.36 19.78
N GLU A 81 -3.42 -15.48 20.37
CA GLU A 81 -2.57 -16.68 20.48
C GLU A 81 -2.61 -17.55 19.22
N LYS A 82 -3.67 -17.42 18.41
CA LYS A 82 -3.89 -18.17 17.16
C LYS A 82 -3.77 -17.27 15.94
N THR A 83 -3.54 -17.87 14.76
CA THR A 83 -3.43 -17.13 13.49
C THR A 83 -4.69 -16.32 13.24
N PHE A 84 -4.58 -15.10 12.74
CA PHE A 84 -5.74 -14.30 12.36
C PHE A 84 -6.34 -14.80 11.05
N LEU A 85 -5.50 -15.12 10.06
CA LEU A 85 -5.90 -15.43 8.68
C LEU A 85 -6.39 -16.87 8.49
N ASN A 86 -5.85 -17.82 9.26
CA ASN A 86 -6.08 -19.26 9.09
C ASN A 86 -6.80 -19.90 10.29
N ASP A 87 -7.55 -19.10 11.06
CA ASP A 87 -8.35 -19.62 12.19
C ASP A 87 -9.61 -20.33 11.68
N GLU A 88 -10.07 -21.35 12.42
CA GLU A 88 -11.32 -22.06 12.11
C GLU A 88 -12.57 -21.15 12.17
N GLN A 89 -12.47 -20.04 12.91
CA GLN A 89 -13.52 -19.05 13.05
C GLN A 89 -13.17 -17.79 12.23
N ASP A 90 -14.10 -17.31 11.40
CA ASP A 90 -13.90 -16.09 10.61
C ASP A 90 -13.82 -14.86 11.52
N ARG A 91 -12.59 -14.42 11.84
CA ARG A 91 -12.33 -13.29 12.73
C ARG A 91 -12.64 -11.93 12.10
N PHE A 92 -12.87 -11.87 10.79
CA PHE A 92 -13.24 -10.61 10.13
C PHE A 92 -14.65 -10.16 10.53
N LEU A 93 -15.53 -11.10 10.88
CA LEU A 93 -16.90 -10.82 11.33
C LEU A 93 -16.97 -10.11 12.70
N GLY A 94 -15.95 -10.33 13.54
CA GLY A 94 -15.84 -9.70 14.86
C GLY A 94 -15.32 -8.26 14.82
N LEU A 95 -14.82 -7.80 13.67
CA LEU A 95 -14.22 -6.46 13.55
C LEU A 95 -15.29 -5.35 13.55
N ASP A 96 -15.03 -4.30 14.30
CA ASP A 96 -15.68 -3.02 14.18
C ASP A 96 -15.23 -2.28 12.90
N LEU A 97 -15.88 -1.14 12.63
CA LEU A 97 -15.64 -0.37 11.41
C LEU A 97 -14.20 0.16 11.31
N LEU A 98 -13.59 0.57 12.43
CA LEU A 98 -12.23 1.13 12.46
C LEU A 98 -11.19 0.03 12.31
N GLU A 99 -11.39 -1.09 13.00
CA GLU A 99 -10.55 -2.28 12.88
C GLU A 99 -10.57 -2.82 11.45
N ASN A 100 -11.74 -2.99 10.87
CA ASN A 100 -11.87 -3.49 9.50
C ASN A 100 -11.17 -2.56 8.50
N LYS A 101 -11.30 -1.23 8.66
CA LYS A 101 -10.55 -0.26 7.85
C LYS A 101 -9.04 -0.41 8.01
N ALA A 102 -8.55 -0.58 9.23
CA ALA A 102 -7.12 -0.73 9.51
C ALA A 102 -6.54 -2.04 8.94
N VAL A 103 -7.26 -3.16 9.11
CA VAL A 103 -6.89 -4.46 8.54
C VAL A 103 -6.90 -4.41 7.01
N ALA A 104 -7.94 -3.81 6.41
CA ALA A 104 -8.00 -3.63 4.97
C ALA A 104 -6.88 -2.73 4.44
N ALA A 105 -6.50 -1.68 5.16
CA ALA A 105 -5.38 -0.80 4.80
C ALA A 105 -4.03 -1.52 4.87
N LEU A 106 -3.84 -2.39 5.88
CA LEU A 106 -2.66 -3.23 6.01
C LEU A 106 -2.54 -4.21 4.83
N MET A 107 -3.64 -4.93 4.54
CA MET A 107 -3.67 -5.94 3.47
C MET A 107 -3.56 -5.32 2.08
N ARG A 108 -4.20 -4.17 1.85
CA ARG A 108 -4.10 -3.40 0.61
C ARG A 108 -2.90 -2.46 0.62
N SER A 109 -1.76 -2.94 1.12
CA SER A 109 -0.55 -2.12 1.22
C SER A 109 -0.27 -1.42 -0.11
N ARG A 110 0.06 -0.13 -0.04
CA ARG A 110 0.34 0.70 -1.22
C ARG A 110 1.36 0.06 -2.16
N ARG A 111 2.34 -0.65 -1.61
CA ARG A 111 3.38 -1.36 -2.37
C ARG A 111 2.79 -2.44 -3.30
N HIS A 112 1.78 -3.18 -2.87
CA HIS A 112 1.09 -4.14 -3.74
C HIS A 112 0.48 -3.46 -4.96
N LYS A 113 -0.14 -2.28 -4.76
CA LYS A 113 -0.72 -1.50 -5.85
C LYS A 113 0.35 -0.89 -6.77
N ILE A 114 1.49 -0.44 -6.24
CA ILE A 114 2.63 0.03 -7.06
C ILE A 114 3.14 -1.10 -7.96
N ILE A 115 3.33 -2.31 -7.40
CA ILE A 115 3.80 -3.49 -8.13
C ILE A 115 2.83 -3.86 -9.26
N LEU A 116 1.53 -3.69 -9.04
CA LEU A 116 0.53 -3.90 -10.08
C LEU A 116 0.64 -2.86 -11.21
N VAL A 117 0.93 -1.59 -10.88
CA VAL A 117 1.18 -0.59 -11.92
C VAL A 117 2.49 -0.88 -12.68
N GLU A 118 3.52 -1.39 -12.00
CA GLU A 118 4.73 -1.89 -12.66
C GLU A 118 4.47 -3.09 -13.59
N LYS A 119 3.52 -3.99 -13.25
CA LYS A 119 3.01 -5.05 -14.17
C LYS A 119 2.50 -4.46 -15.46
N MET A 120 1.62 -3.46 -15.34
CA MET A 120 1.00 -2.80 -16.48
C MET A 120 2.04 -2.09 -17.35
N LEU A 121 2.97 -1.35 -16.72
CA LEU A 121 4.09 -0.69 -17.40
C LEU A 121 4.96 -1.70 -18.17
N ARG A 122 5.35 -2.81 -17.53
CA ARG A 122 6.17 -3.83 -18.18
C ARG A 122 5.42 -4.49 -19.34
N PHE A 123 4.16 -4.84 -19.15
CA PHE A 123 3.33 -5.40 -20.21
C PHE A 123 3.25 -4.46 -21.43
N ALA A 124 3.10 -3.15 -21.20
CA ALA A 124 3.11 -2.15 -22.27
C ALA A 124 4.48 -2.00 -22.93
N LEU A 125 5.57 -2.05 -22.16
CA LEU A 125 6.94 -1.93 -22.66
C LEU A 125 7.42 -3.17 -23.42
N ASP A 126 6.97 -4.37 -23.04
CA ASP A 126 7.33 -5.63 -23.70
C ASP A 126 6.91 -5.61 -25.19
N ASN A 127 5.86 -4.84 -25.54
CA ASN A 127 5.36 -4.61 -26.90
C ASN A 127 5.29 -5.89 -27.77
N LEU A 128 4.90 -7.00 -27.13
CA LEU A 128 4.83 -8.31 -27.78
C LEU A 128 3.65 -8.39 -28.74
N PRO A 129 3.76 -9.19 -29.82
CA PRO A 129 2.63 -9.45 -30.70
C PRO A 129 1.49 -10.16 -29.96
N ALA A 130 0.26 -9.87 -30.38
CA ALA A 130 -0.93 -10.47 -29.79
C ALA A 130 -0.92 -12.00 -29.97
N SER A 131 -1.22 -12.71 -28.89
CA SER A 131 -1.36 -14.17 -28.83
C SER A 131 -2.29 -14.54 -27.67
N GLU A 132 -2.70 -15.80 -27.57
CA GLU A 132 -3.50 -16.28 -26.43
C GLU A 132 -2.77 -16.08 -25.11
N SER A 133 -1.46 -16.36 -25.07
CA SER A 133 -0.64 -16.15 -23.88
C SER A 133 -0.55 -14.67 -23.48
N TRP A 134 -0.49 -13.76 -24.46
CA TRP A 134 -0.51 -12.32 -24.25
C TRP A 134 -1.85 -11.86 -23.67
N LEU A 135 -2.98 -12.34 -24.21
CA LEU A 135 -4.31 -12.00 -23.71
C LEU A 135 -4.54 -12.54 -22.31
N ALA A 136 -4.12 -13.77 -22.03
CA ALA A 136 -4.19 -14.37 -20.70
C ALA A 136 -3.39 -13.55 -19.66
N ARG A 137 -2.18 -13.09 -20.01
CA ARG A 137 -1.38 -12.18 -19.17
C ARG A 137 -2.13 -10.87 -18.91
N PHE A 138 -2.74 -10.26 -19.92
CA PHE A 138 -3.53 -9.03 -19.76
C PHE A 138 -4.73 -9.23 -18.84
N CYS A 139 -5.52 -10.29 -19.06
CA CYS A 139 -6.68 -10.62 -18.23
C CYS A 139 -6.28 -10.83 -16.76
N SER A 140 -5.19 -11.56 -16.50
CA SER A 140 -4.67 -11.75 -15.14
C SER A 140 -4.33 -10.42 -14.47
N ILE A 141 -3.67 -9.49 -15.18
CA ILE A 141 -3.35 -8.15 -14.66
C ILE A 141 -4.64 -7.37 -14.36
N MET A 142 -5.60 -7.39 -15.28
CA MET A 142 -6.87 -6.65 -15.08
C MET A 142 -7.71 -7.19 -13.93
N SER A 143 -7.76 -8.51 -13.73
CA SER A 143 -8.41 -9.11 -12.57
C SER A 143 -7.79 -8.66 -11.24
N ASP A 144 -6.46 -8.52 -11.20
CA ASP A 144 -5.77 -7.99 -10.02
C ASP A 144 -6.08 -6.49 -9.81
N VAL A 145 -6.22 -5.70 -10.88
CA VAL A 145 -6.62 -4.27 -10.82
C VAL A 145 -8.03 -4.11 -10.26
N GLU A 146 -8.98 -4.90 -10.76
CA GLU A 146 -10.36 -4.91 -10.27
C GLU A 146 -10.42 -5.30 -8.79
N ARG A 147 -9.68 -6.35 -8.39
CA ARG A 147 -9.60 -6.79 -6.99
C ARG A 147 -8.99 -5.73 -6.08
N ALA A 148 -8.01 -4.97 -6.57
CA ALA A 148 -7.34 -3.91 -5.83
C ALA A 148 -8.22 -2.67 -5.60
N LYS A 149 -9.36 -2.55 -6.29
CA LYS A 149 -10.29 -1.40 -6.22
C LYS A 149 -9.58 -0.06 -6.41
N LEU A 150 -8.70 0.00 -7.42
CA LEU A 150 -7.92 1.18 -7.77
C LEU A 150 -8.81 2.28 -8.36
N THR A 151 -8.81 3.45 -7.74
CA THR A 151 -9.42 4.65 -8.36
C THR A 151 -8.47 5.22 -9.41
N ILE A 152 -8.99 5.97 -10.38
CA ILE A 152 -8.16 6.62 -11.42
C ILE A 152 -7.13 7.56 -10.79
N ASP A 153 -7.53 8.29 -9.75
CA ASP A 153 -6.64 9.25 -9.10
C ASP A 153 -5.55 8.58 -8.25
N GLU A 154 -5.89 7.46 -7.58
CA GLU A 154 -4.90 6.61 -6.91
C GLU A 154 -3.95 5.98 -7.94
N PHE A 155 -4.47 5.45 -9.04
CA PHE A 155 -3.69 4.88 -10.13
C PHE A 155 -2.71 5.90 -10.71
N GLY A 156 -3.16 7.12 -11.00
CA GLY A 156 -2.28 8.19 -11.50
C GLY A 156 -1.12 8.48 -10.53
N GLY A 157 -1.39 8.51 -9.22
CA GLY A 157 -0.36 8.67 -8.20
C GLY A 157 0.65 7.51 -8.20
N LEU A 158 0.16 6.27 -8.23
CA LEU A 158 1.00 5.07 -8.27
C LEU A 158 1.82 4.98 -9.56
N PHE A 159 1.24 5.36 -10.69
CA PHE A 159 1.90 5.42 -12.00
C PHE A 159 3.03 6.44 -12.01
N LEU A 160 2.77 7.65 -11.52
CA LEU A 160 3.80 8.67 -11.39
C LEU A 160 4.93 8.21 -10.45
N GLN A 161 4.58 7.58 -9.33
CA GLN A 161 5.56 7.03 -8.39
C GLN A 161 6.42 5.93 -9.03
N ALA A 162 5.83 5.01 -9.79
CA ALA A 162 6.56 3.93 -10.47
C ALA A 162 7.51 4.46 -11.55
N LEU A 163 7.17 5.58 -12.18
CA LEU A 163 8.03 6.23 -13.18
C LEU A 163 9.13 7.12 -12.57
N ALA A 164 8.98 7.55 -11.32
CA ALA A 164 9.89 8.49 -10.67
C ALA A 164 11.25 7.86 -10.36
N LYS A 165 12.18 7.97 -11.31
CA LYS A 165 13.57 7.55 -11.15
C LYS A 165 14.44 8.71 -10.66
N ALA A 166 15.52 8.37 -9.95
CA ALA A 166 16.49 9.35 -9.50
C ALA A 166 17.13 10.08 -10.70
N PRO A 167 17.33 11.41 -10.61
CA PRO A 167 18.06 12.15 -11.63
C PRO A 167 19.51 11.66 -11.78
N PRO A 168 20.17 11.90 -12.93
CA PRO A 168 21.57 11.54 -13.11
C PRO A 168 22.48 12.15 -12.01
N GLY A 169 23.40 11.35 -11.47
CA GLY A 169 24.32 11.77 -10.42
C GLY A 169 23.74 11.79 -9.01
N VAL A 170 22.49 11.33 -8.83
CA VAL A 170 21.80 11.27 -7.54
C VAL A 170 21.76 9.83 -7.06
N ASP A 171 22.04 9.60 -5.77
CA ASP A 171 21.93 8.26 -5.21
C ASP A 171 20.48 7.75 -5.29
N ALA A 172 20.30 6.63 -5.99
CA ALA A 172 18.98 6.11 -6.32
C ALA A 172 18.19 5.68 -5.08
N LYS A 173 18.86 5.06 -4.10
CA LYS A 173 18.21 4.58 -2.87
C LYS A 173 17.77 5.75 -1.98
N ASN A 174 18.62 6.76 -1.83
CA ASN A 174 18.29 7.97 -1.08
C ASN A 174 17.15 8.74 -1.73
N PHE A 175 17.14 8.85 -3.07
CA PHE A 175 16.02 9.46 -3.79
C PHE A 175 14.72 8.66 -3.60
N GLU A 176 14.75 7.35 -3.81
CA GLU A 176 13.59 6.47 -3.60
C GLU A 176 13.07 6.58 -2.16
N TYR A 177 13.95 6.62 -1.17
CA TYR A 177 13.59 6.79 0.24
C TYR A 177 12.93 8.15 0.48
N SER A 178 13.46 9.23 -0.11
CA SER A 178 12.92 10.58 0.04
C SER A 178 11.50 10.73 -0.52
N VAL A 179 11.12 9.89 -1.48
CA VAL A 179 9.76 9.81 -2.04
C VAL A 179 8.90 8.83 -1.22
N SER A 180 9.41 7.63 -0.94
CA SER A 180 8.65 6.54 -0.31
C SER A 180 8.30 6.83 1.14
N GLN A 181 9.21 7.42 1.92
CA GLN A 181 9.00 7.60 3.35
C GLN A 181 7.84 8.58 3.64
N PRO A 182 7.78 9.79 3.06
CA PRO A 182 6.64 10.68 3.27
C PRO A 182 5.32 10.08 2.78
N LEU A 183 5.37 9.29 1.70
CA LEU A 183 4.21 8.61 1.13
C LEU A 183 3.67 7.49 2.02
N ASP A 184 4.54 6.83 2.77
CA ASP A 184 4.18 5.81 3.76
C ASP A 184 3.73 6.41 5.10
N ASP A 185 4.18 7.63 5.42
CA ASP A 185 3.81 8.35 6.64
C ASP A 185 2.42 9.02 6.56
N LEU A 186 1.83 9.08 5.35
CA LEU A 186 0.47 9.58 5.17
C LEU A 186 -0.56 8.62 5.79
N THR A 187 -1.49 9.18 6.57
CA THR A 187 -2.56 8.42 7.23
C THR A 187 -3.72 8.06 6.30
N THR A 188 -3.75 8.63 5.11
CA THR A 188 -4.75 8.38 4.06
C THR A 188 -4.06 7.84 2.82
N THR A 189 -4.80 7.11 1.98
CA THR A 189 -4.32 6.69 0.65
C THR A 189 -3.85 7.91 -0.15
N PRO A 190 -2.58 7.93 -0.60
CA PRO A 190 -2.08 9.14 -1.24
C PRO A 190 -2.53 9.25 -2.70
N MET A 191 -3.12 10.39 -2.99
CA MET A 191 -3.74 10.74 -4.25
C MET A 191 -2.73 11.37 -5.22
N PHE A 192 -3.05 11.42 -6.52
CA PHE A 192 -2.12 11.90 -7.56
C PHE A 192 -1.43 13.22 -7.21
N GLY A 193 -2.19 14.23 -6.79
CA GLY A 193 -1.65 15.54 -6.42
C GLY A 193 -0.67 15.50 -5.24
N GLN A 194 -0.92 14.63 -4.24
CA GLN A 194 -0.02 14.44 -3.11
C GLN A 194 1.28 13.76 -3.53
N VAL A 195 1.18 12.74 -4.39
CA VAL A 195 2.36 12.06 -4.94
C VAL A 195 3.23 13.01 -5.76
N MET A 196 2.60 13.80 -6.64
CA MET A 196 3.29 14.81 -7.44
C MET A 196 4.02 15.82 -6.55
N THR A 197 3.36 16.33 -5.52
CA THR A 197 3.94 17.30 -4.57
C THR A 197 5.14 16.70 -3.83
N ILE A 198 5.06 15.45 -3.38
CA ILE A 198 6.15 14.78 -2.67
C ILE A 198 7.35 14.55 -3.60
N ILE A 199 7.12 14.11 -4.84
CA ILE A 199 8.19 13.93 -5.83
C ILE A 199 8.85 15.28 -6.15
N GLN A 200 8.07 16.35 -6.34
CA GLN A 200 8.59 17.70 -6.55
C GLN A 200 9.46 18.17 -5.37
N SER A 201 9.04 17.89 -4.14
CA SER A 201 9.81 18.19 -2.93
C SER A 201 11.12 17.42 -2.89
N ALA A 202 11.11 16.12 -3.20
CA ALA A 202 12.30 15.27 -3.30
C ALA A 202 13.28 15.81 -4.35
N LEU A 203 12.81 16.13 -5.56
CA LEU A 203 13.61 16.72 -6.64
C LEU A 203 14.24 18.06 -6.23
N SER A 204 13.47 18.90 -5.54
CA SER A 204 13.94 20.22 -5.08
C SER A 204 15.06 20.11 -4.04
N LYS A 205 15.00 19.13 -3.14
CA LYS A 205 16.05 18.88 -2.13
C LYS A 205 17.36 18.44 -2.77
N VAL A 206 17.27 17.57 -3.77
CA VAL A 206 18.42 17.06 -4.53
C VAL A 206 19.12 18.18 -5.31
N SER A 207 18.36 19.08 -5.93
CA SER A 207 18.90 20.25 -6.64
C SER A 207 19.70 21.19 -5.72
N LYS A 208 19.26 21.36 -4.46
CA LYS A 208 19.98 22.19 -3.47
C LYS A 208 21.26 21.52 -2.94
N ALA A 209 21.28 20.19 -2.88
CA ALA A 209 22.47 19.44 -2.47
C ALA A 209 23.57 19.45 -3.54
N SER A 210 23.19 19.46 -4.83
CA SER A 210 24.16 19.55 -5.93
C SER A 210 24.70 20.97 -6.13
N SER A 211 23.93 22.02 -5.82
CA SER A 211 24.38 23.42 -5.92
C SER A 211 25.32 23.86 -4.78
N THR A 212 25.30 23.17 -3.63
CA THR A 212 26.21 23.44 -2.51
C THR A 212 27.55 22.69 -2.62
N ALA A 213 27.69 21.78 -3.58
CA ALA A 213 28.87 20.93 -3.77
C ALA A 213 29.89 21.45 -4.81
N ARG A 214 29.78 22.69 -5.32
CA ARG A 214 30.82 23.28 -6.19
C ARG A 214 31.46 24.53 -5.56
N PRO A 215 32.54 24.38 -4.78
CA PRO A 215 33.49 25.47 -4.59
C PRO A 215 34.47 25.44 -5.79
N TRP A 216 34.38 26.45 -6.64
CA TRP A 216 35.29 26.80 -7.75
C TRP A 216 35.13 25.98 -9.05
N ASP A 217 34.36 26.54 -9.99
CA ASP A 217 34.44 26.21 -11.42
C ASP A 217 34.60 27.53 -12.21
N PRO A 218 35.80 27.88 -12.70
CA PRO A 218 36.07 29.17 -13.33
C PRO A 218 35.58 29.28 -14.78
N TYR A 219 34.85 28.28 -15.30
CA TYR A 219 34.34 28.28 -16.67
C TYR A 219 32.81 28.20 -16.72
N HIS A 220 32.14 29.32 -16.44
CA HIS A 220 30.73 29.49 -16.75
C HIS A 220 30.57 30.30 -18.04
N PRO A 221 30.07 29.74 -19.17
CA PRO A 221 29.64 30.55 -20.29
C PRO A 221 28.30 31.19 -19.94
N THR A 222 28.27 32.51 -19.82
CA THR A 222 27.05 33.31 -19.78
C THR A 222 26.33 33.23 -21.12
N LEU A 223 25.21 32.52 -21.19
CA LEU A 223 24.26 32.67 -22.29
C LEU A 223 23.12 33.59 -21.83
N ARG A 224 23.31 34.90 -22.04
CA ARG A 224 22.20 35.84 -22.20
C ARG A 224 21.58 35.57 -23.56
N CYS A 225 20.28 35.30 -23.62
CA CYS A 225 19.51 35.46 -24.84
C CYS A 225 19.19 36.96 -25.04
N PRO A 226 19.46 37.57 -26.20
CA PRO A 226 18.83 38.82 -26.59
C PRO A 226 17.46 38.54 -27.22
N LEU A 227 16.46 39.31 -26.81
CA LEU A 227 15.16 39.42 -27.46
C LEU A 227 15.32 40.10 -28.82
N MET A 228 14.71 39.52 -29.86
CA MET A 228 14.16 40.23 -31.02
C MET A 228 12.64 40.07 -30.99
#